data_AF-A0A8H7N4X5-F1
#
_entry.id   AF-A0A8H7N4X5-F1
#
_cell.length_a   1.000
_cell.length_b   1.000
_cell.length_c   1.000
_cell.angle_alpha   90.00
_cell.angle_beta   90.00
_cell.angle_gamma   90.00
#
_symmetry.space_group_name_H-M   'P 1'
#
loop_
_entity.id
_entity.type
_entity.pdbx_description
1 polymer ?
#
loop_
_entity_poly.entity_id
_entity_poly.type
_entity_poly.pdbx_seq_one_letter_code
_entity_poly.pdbx_strand_id
1 'polypeptide(L)'
;MARRGEFPDHELRLPRRASGVSNAPFIIDESETSIIDFRPKTSMKITCLTIGSRGDVQPYIALCKGLLAQGHKPRIATHAEFQGWIESHGIEFARVEGDPGELMRLCIENGTFTWSFLREANATFRGWLDELLVSAVGACEGSDLLIESPSAMAGIHIAEKLGIPYFRAFTMPWTRTRAYPHAFIMPEHKMGGAYNYMTYIMFDNLFWKAISHQVNRWRNNMLGLPNTSLEKMAPNKVPFIYNFSPMVVAPPWISRIGSV
;
A
#
# COMPACT_ATOMS: atom_id res chain seq x y z
N MET A 1 86.21 -3.19 -13.30
CA MET A 1 85.82 -3.60 -11.93
C MET A 1 84.32 -3.39 -11.82
N ALA A 2 83.47 -4.43 -11.90
CA ALA A 2 82.95 -5.24 -10.78
C ALA A 2 82.29 -4.35 -9.68
N ARG A 3 81.07 -4.55 -9.16
CA ARG A 3 80.18 -5.73 -9.07
C ARG A 3 78.77 -5.29 -8.60
N ARG A 4 77.80 -6.21 -8.73
CA ARG A 4 76.36 -6.20 -8.36
C ARG A 4 76.04 -6.04 -6.86
N GLY A 5 74.77 -5.69 -6.58
CA GLY A 5 73.97 -6.03 -5.38
C GLY A 5 72.72 -5.13 -5.28
N GLU A 6 71.54 -5.47 -5.84
CA GLU A 6 70.44 -6.29 -5.30
C GLU A 6 69.74 -5.75 -4.02
N PHE A 7 68.57 -5.10 -4.24
CA PHE A 7 67.23 -5.16 -3.59
C PHE A 7 67.04 -4.98 -2.05
N PRO A 8 65.84 -4.64 -1.52
CA PRO A 8 64.51 -4.62 -2.19
C PRO A 8 63.59 -3.42 -1.91
N ASP A 9 62.61 -3.27 -2.82
CA ASP A 9 61.40 -2.45 -2.67
C ASP A 9 60.53 -2.92 -1.50
N HIS A 10 60.07 -1.97 -0.69
CA HIS A 10 59.09 -2.22 0.37
C HIS A 10 57.69 -2.44 -0.24
N GLU A 11 57.36 -3.69 -0.58
CA GLU A 11 55.98 -4.08 -0.86
C GLU A 11 55.13 -4.00 0.43
N LEU A 12 54.24 -3.01 0.49
CA LEU A 12 53.14 -2.95 1.45
C LEU A 12 52.14 -4.07 1.13
N ARG A 13 52.26 -5.21 1.83
CA ARG A 13 51.26 -6.29 1.80
C ARG A 13 49.96 -5.83 2.48
N LEU A 14 48.90 -5.66 1.70
CA LEU A 14 47.54 -5.53 2.22
C LEU A 14 47.10 -6.86 2.88
N PRO A 15 46.39 -6.82 4.03
CA PRO A 15 45.98 -8.03 4.73
C PRO A 15 44.97 -8.84 3.89
N ARG A 16 45.19 -10.16 3.87
CA ARG A 16 44.25 -11.16 3.33
C ARG A 16 42.85 -10.92 3.92
N ARG A 17 41.83 -10.84 3.05
CA ARG A 17 40.41 -10.84 3.42
C ARG A 17 40.14 -11.99 4.40
N ALA A 18 39.81 -11.66 5.64
CA ALA A 18 39.24 -12.59 6.60
C ALA A 18 37.81 -12.93 6.14
N SER A 19 37.55 -14.22 5.95
CA SER A 19 36.21 -14.77 5.77
C SER A 19 35.45 -14.66 7.09
N GLY A 20 34.63 -13.62 7.23
CA GLY A 20 33.69 -13.44 8.33
C GLY A 20 32.32 -13.08 7.79
N VAL A 21 31.33 -13.95 8.00
CA VAL A 21 29.92 -13.67 7.71
C VAL A 21 29.47 -12.59 8.69
N SER A 22 29.27 -11.37 8.22
CA SER A 22 28.76 -10.26 9.02
C SER A 22 27.24 -10.26 8.97
N ASN A 23 26.59 -10.52 10.11
CA ASN A 23 25.15 -10.36 10.33
C ASN A 23 24.79 -8.87 10.51
N ALA A 24 25.08 -8.04 9.50
CA ALA A 24 24.61 -6.66 9.43
C ALA A 24 23.39 -6.60 8.49
N PRO A 25 22.33 -5.82 8.82
CA PRO A 25 21.19 -5.65 7.92
C PRO A 25 21.67 -5.02 6.61
N PHE A 26 21.24 -5.59 5.49
CA PHE A 26 21.54 -5.10 4.15
C PHE A 26 21.12 -3.63 4.03
N ILE A 27 22.11 -2.73 4.02
CA ILE A 27 21.95 -1.35 3.55
C ILE A 27 22.07 -1.42 2.03
N ILE A 28 20.97 -1.14 1.34
CA ILE A 28 20.93 -1.07 -0.12
C ILE A 28 21.61 0.25 -0.51
N ASP A 29 22.79 0.15 -1.12
CA ASP A 29 23.49 1.28 -1.74
C ASP A 29 22.74 1.66 -3.04
N GLU A 30 22.20 2.89 -3.08
CA GLU A 30 21.30 3.38 -4.13
C GLU A 30 22.00 3.75 -5.45
N SER A 31 23.29 3.44 -5.64
CA SER A 31 24.04 3.95 -6.80
C SER A 31 24.27 2.97 -7.97
N GLU A 32 23.98 1.67 -7.82
CA GLU A 32 24.08 0.69 -8.95
C GLU A 32 23.05 -0.46 -8.87
N THR A 33 21.78 -0.16 -8.59
CA THR A 33 20.72 -1.14 -8.90
C THR A 33 20.48 -1.17 -10.40
N SER A 34 21.33 -1.94 -11.09
CA SER A 34 20.85 -2.74 -12.22
C SER A 34 19.48 -3.28 -11.84
N ILE A 35 18.47 -3.04 -12.69
CA ILE A 35 17.13 -3.60 -12.51
C ILE A 35 17.32 -5.12 -12.53
N ILE A 36 17.47 -5.71 -11.36
CA ILE A 36 17.49 -7.16 -11.22
C ILE A 36 16.10 -7.57 -11.69
N ASP A 37 16.01 -8.23 -12.85
CA ASP A 37 14.77 -8.78 -13.41
C ASP A 37 14.34 -9.94 -12.48
N PHE A 38 13.88 -9.59 -11.29
CA PHE A 38 13.37 -10.51 -10.29
C PHE A 38 11.98 -10.92 -10.75
N ARG A 39 11.95 -11.95 -11.60
CA ARG A 39 10.73 -12.68 -11.89
C ARG A 39 10.61 -13.82 -10.89
N PRO A 40 9.49 -13.91 -10.15
CA PRO A 40 9.21 -15.09 -9.35
C PRO A 40 9.36 -16.35 -10.23
N LYS A 41 10.06 -17.36 -9.74
CA LYS A 41 10.26 -18.62 -10.48
C LYS A 41 8.96 -19.41 -10.68
N THR A 42 7.92 -19.06 -9.94
CA THR A 42 6.62 -19.74 -9.92
C THR A 42 5.48 -18.73 -10.05
N SER A 43 4.37 -19.17 -10.64
CA SER A 43 3.11 -18.43 -10.61
C SER A 43 2.72 -18.12 -9.17
N MET A 44 2.26 -16.89 -8.92
CA MET A 44 1.77 -16.42 -7.62
C MET A 44 0.29 -16.11 -7.70
N LYS A 45 -0.44 -16.31 -6.61
CA LYS A 45 -1.80 -15.80 -6.43
C LYS A 45 -1.74 -14.40 -5.81
N ILE A 46 -2.10 -13.39 -6.59
CA ILE A 46 -1.96 -11.98 -6.22
C ILE A 46 -3.34 -11.38 -6.02
N THR A 47 -3.66 -10.99 -4.79
CA THR A 47 -4.94 -10.33 -4.51
C THR A 47 -4.79 -8.82 -4.56
N CYS A 48 -5.65 -8.18 -5.34
CA CYS A 48 -5.81 -6.74 -5.44
C CYS A 48 -7.08 -6.33 -4.67
N LEU A 49 -6.92 -5.78 -3.47
CA LEU A 49 -8.02 -5.39 -2.59
C LEU A 49 -8.33 -3.90 -2.77
N THR A 50 -9.56 -3.58 -3.19
CA THR A 50 -10.00 -2.19 -3.39
C THR A 50 -11.48 -2.02 -3.12
N ILE A 51 -11.85 -0.84 -2.61
CA ILE A 51 -13.24 -0.42 -2.42
C ILE A 51 -13.45 0.93 -3.10
N GLY A 52 -14.69 1.20 -3.50
CA GLY A 52 -15.07 2.46 -4.13
C GLY A 52 -15.79 2.27 -5.46
N SER A 53 -15.57 3.22 -6.35
CA SER A 53 -16.29 3.31 -7.62
C SER A 53 -15.57 2.57 -8.75
N ARG A 54 -16.13 2.63 -9.96
CA ARG A 54 -15.47 2.18 -11.19
C ARG A 54 -14.04 2.74 -11.35
N GLY A 55 -13.80 3.99 -10.94
CA GLY A 55 -12.49 4.63 -11.02
C GLY A 55 -11.43 3.99 -10.12
N ASP A 56 -11.86 3.33 -9.04
CA ASP A 56 -11.00 2.60 -8.11
C ASP A 56 -10.71 1.18 -8.60
N VAL A 57 -11.63 0.56 -9.36
CA VAL A 57 -11.50 -0.82 -9.86
C VAL A 57 -10.75 -0.91 -11.19
N GLN A 58 -10.99 0.03 -12.11
CA GLN A 58 -10.41 0.02 -13.46
C GLN A 58 -8.88 -0.11 -13.49
N PRO A 59 -8.11 0.60 -12.65
CA PRO A 59 -6.66 0.49 -12.64
C PRO A 59 -6.17 -0.88 -12.20
N TYR A 60 -6.88 -1.56 -11.29
CA TYR A 60 -6.54 -2.92 -10.88
C TYR A 60 -6.83 -3.92 -11.99
N ILE A 61 -7.89 -3.74 -12.78
CA ILE A 61 -8.11 -4.57 -13.98
C ILE A 61 -6.91 -4.44 -14.93
N ALA A 62 -6.42 -3.23 -15.19
CA ALA A 62 -5.25 -3.01 -16.03
C ALA A 62 -3.99 -3.68 -15.46
N LEU A 63 -3.75 -3.54 -14.15
CA LEU A 63 -2.64 -4.20 -13.44
C LEU A 63 -2.74 -5.73 -13.54
N CYS A 64 -3.92 -6.29 -13.26
CA CYS A 64 -4.17 -7.73 -13.30
C CYS A 64 -4.00 -8.31 -14.71
N LYS A 65 -4.35 -7.57 -15.77
CA LYS A 65 -4.05 -7.99 -17.15
C LYS A 65 -2.53 -8.11 -17.39
N GLY A 66 -1.74 -7.20 -16.83
CA GLY A 66 -0.28 -7.30 -16.83
C GLY A 66 0.21 -8.53 -16.07
N LEU A 67 -0.34 -8.80 -14.89
CA LEU A 67 0.01 -9.97 -14.07
C LEU A 67 -0.36 -11.30 -14.76
N LEU A 68 -1.51 -11.36 -15.43
CA LEU A 68 -1.92 -12.51 -16.26
C LEU A 68 -0.92 -12.74 -17.40
N ALA A 69 -0.50 -11.69 -18.09
CA ALA A 69 0.48 -11.79 -19.17
C ALA A 69 1.87 -12.29 -18.68
N GLN A 70 2.18 -12.11 -17.40
CA GLN A 70 3.38 -12.65 -16.74
C GLN A 70 3.17 -14.05 -16.15
N GLY A 71 2.00 -14.67 -16.33
CA GLY A 71 1.71 -16.02 -15.88
C GLY A 71 1.32 -16.14 -14.40
N HIS A 72 0.98 -15.04 -13.74
CA HIS A 72 0.43 -15.06 -12.38
C HIS A 72 -1.09 -15.26 -12.38
N LYS A 73 -1.66 -15.52 -11.20
CA LYS A 73 -3.09 -15.72 -10.96
C LYS A 73 -3.65 -14.56 -10.14
N PRO A 74 -3.99 -13.43 -10.77
CA PRO A 74 -4.54 -12.30 -10.05
C PRO A 74 -6.01 -12.52 -9.68
N ARG A 75 -6.37 -11.95 -8.54
CA ARG A 75 -7.73 -11.85 -8.02
C ARG A 75 -8.01 -10.40 -7.67
N ILE A 76 -9.19 -9.88 -8.00
CA ILE A 76 -9.65 -8.58 -7.51
C ILE A 76 -10.71 -8.81 -6.43
N ALA A 77 -10.45 -8.27 -5.24
CA ALA A 77 -11.33 -8.29 -4.09
C ALA A 77 -12.04 -6.92 -3.98
N THR A 78 -13.33 -6.87 -4.29
CA THR A 78 -14.13 -5.63 -4.31
C THR A 78 -15.65 -5.91 -4.26
N HIS A 79 -16.48 -4.90 -4.48
CA HIS A 79 -17.94 -4.99 -4.40
C HIS A 79 -18.55 -5.90 -5.48
N ALA A 80 -19.67 -6.54 -5.14
CA ALA A 80 -20.36 -7.53 -5.98
C ALA A 80 -20.78 -7.01 -7.37
N GLU A 81 -21.09 -5.71 -7.47
CA GLU A 81 -21.50 -5.08 -8.73
C GLU A 81 -20.43 -5.18 -9.83
N PHE A 82 -19.14 -5.30 -9.46
CA PHE A 82 -18.04 -5.36 -10.42
C PHE A 82 -17.68 -6.78 -10.86
N GLN A 83 -18.31 -7.81 -10.28
CA GLN A 83 -17.97 -9.22 -10.54
C GLN A 83 -17.96 -9.53 -12.04
N GLY A 84 -19.09 -9.29 -12.73
CA GLY A 84 -19.22 -9.61 -14.15
C GLY A 84 -18.21 -8.85 -15.02
N TRP A 85 -17.87 -7.61 -14.64
CA TRP A 85 -16.88 -6.83 -15.36
C TRP A 85 -15.46 -7.38 -15.17
N ILE A 86 -15.08 -7.73 -13.95
CA ILE A 86 -13.77 -8.32 -13.61
C ILE A 86 -13.60 -9.67 -14.31
N GLU A 87 -14.60 -10.55 -14.19
CA GLU A 87 -14.56 -11.89 -14.78
C GLU A 87 -14.52 -11.85 -16.32
N SER A 88 -15.15 -10.84 -16.95
CA SER A 88 -15.07 -10.63 -18.41
C SER A 88 -13.64 -10.40 -18.93
N HIS A 89 -12.71 -10.04 -18.04
CA HIS A 89 -11.29 -9.88 -18.34
C HIS A 89 -10.43 -11.11 -17.96
N GLY A 90 -11.06 -12.22 -17.56
CA GLY A 90 -10.37 -13.45 -17.16
C GLY A 90 -9.66 -13.35 -15.81
N ILE A 91 -10.07 -12.40 -14.97
CA ILE A 91 -9.51 -12.15 -13.63
C ILE A 91 -10.44 -12.80 -12.60
N GLU A 92 -9.86 -13.44 -11.57
CA GLU A 92 -10.65 -14.03 -10.48
C GLU A 92 -11.31 -12.91 -9.65
N PHE A 93 -12.59 -13.07 -9.30
CA PHE A 93 -13.31 -12.15 -8.43
C PHE A 93 -13.44 -12.71 -7.02
N ALA A 94 -13.30 -11.84 -6.01
CA ALA A 94 -13.71 -12.13 -4.64
C ALA A 94 -14.53 -10.98 -4.08
N ARG A 95 -15.66 -11.31 -3.44
CA ARG A 95 -16.58 -10.32 -2.90
C ARG A 95 -16.07 -9.72 -1.59
N VAL A 96 -16.13 -8.40 -1.49
CA VAL A 96 -15.93 -7.62 -0.28
C VAL A 96 -17.16 -6.76 -0.04
N GLU A 97 -17.71 -6.86 1.17
CA GLU A 97 -18.87 -6.08 1.63
C GLU A 97 -18.46 -4.66 2.03
N GLY A 98 -19.45 -3.87 2.41
CA GLY A 98 -19.26 -2.45 2.71
C GLY A 98 -19.27 -1.61 1.44
N ASP A 99 -20.38 -1.60 0.71
CA ASP A 99 -20.61 -0.66 -0.39
C ASP A 99 -20.80 0.78 0.16
N PRO A 100 -19.96 1.77 -0.23
CA PRO A 100 -20.12 3.16 0.15
C PRO A 100 -21.47 3.79 -0.25
N GLY A 101 -22.18 3.21 -1.23
CA GLY A 101 -23.49 3.63 -1.69
C GLY A 101 -24.56 3.63 -0.58
N GLU A 102 -24.45 2.71 0.37
CA GLU A 102 -25.37 2.61 1.51
C GLU A 102 -25.24 3.80 2.46
N LEU A 103 -24.00 4.25 2.69
CA LEU A 103 -23.72 5.45 3.49
C LEU A 103 -24.19 6.72 2.78
N MET A 104 -24.00 6.82 1.46
CA MET A 104 -24.48 7.96 0.67
C MET A 104 -26.01 8.03 0.62
N ARG A 105 -26.69 6.89 0.49
CA ARG A 105 -28.15 6.81 0.49
C ARG A 105 -28.74 7.33 1.80
N LEU A 106 -28.17 6.97 2.94
CA LEU A 106 -28.60 7.48 4.25
C LEU A 106 -28.48 9.00 4.38
N CYS A 107 -27.41 9.60 3.81
CA CYS A 107 -27.25 11.05 3.78
C CYS A 107 -28.33 11.75 2.95
N ILE A 108 -28.78 11.12 1.86
CA ILE A 108 -29.82 11.64 0.97
C ILE A 108 -31.21 11.50 1.61
N GLU A 109 -31.49 10.36 2.24
CA GLU A 109 -32.82 10.05 2.79
C GLU A 109 -33.14 10.79 4.10
N ASN A 110 -32.15 11.00 4.97
CA ASN A 110 -32.39 11.50 6.33
C ASN A 110 -32.12 12.99 6.55
N GLY A 111 -31.59 13.70 5.54
CA GLY A 111 -31.20 15.10 5.63
C GLY A 111 -29.97 15.32 6.53
N THR A 112 -29.10 16.25 6.13
CA THR A 112 -27.88 16.56 6.89
C THR A 112 -28.19 17.37 8.16
N PHE A 113 -27.57 17.01 9.29
CA PHE A 113 -27.43 17.77 10.57
C PHE A 113 -28.31 17.44 11.79
N THR A 114 -29.14 16.39 11.79
CA THR A 114 -29.86 16.00 13.02
C THR A 114 -29.01 15.12 13.96
N TRP A 115 -29.17 15.22 15.29
CA TRP A 115 -28.48 14.34 16.25
C TRP A 115 -28.79 12.84 16.05
N SER A 116 -30.03 12.52 15.65
CA SER A 116 -30.44 11.17 15.24
C SER A 116 -29.65 10.70 14.03
N PHE A 117 -29.53 11.56 13.00
CA PHE A 117 -28.75 11.29 11.80
C PHE A 117 -27.26 11.04 12.11
N LEU A 118 -26.63 11.86 12.97
CA LEU A 118 -25.23 11.63 13.36
C LEU A 118 -25.03 10.30 14.09
N ARG A 119 -25.98 9.91 14.95
CA ARG A 119 -25.94 8.63 15.65
C ARG A 119 -26.13 7.45 14.68
N GLU A 120 -27.09 7.56 13.77
CA GLU A 120 -27.41 6.55 12.78
C GLU A 120 -26.29 6.38 11.76
N ALA A 121 -25.76 7.47 11.20
CA ALA A 121 -24.60 7.45 10.30
C ALA A 121 -23.36 6.80 10.95
N ASN A 122 -23.11 7.07 12.24
CA ASN A 122 -22.03 6.42 12.96
C ASN A 122 -22.31 4.93 13.20
N ALA A 123 -23.55 4.52 13.47
CA ALA A 123 -23.90 3.11 13.61
C ALA A 123 -23.76 2.37 12.27
N THR A 124 -24.23 2.95 11.17
CA THR A 124 -24.08 2.37 9.84
C THR A 124 -22.61 2.29 9.43
N PHE A 125 -21.83 3.35 9.63
CA PHE A 125 -20.39 3.31 9.32
C PHE A 125 -19.65 2.21 10.10
N ARG A 126 -20.05 1.97 11.36
CA ARG A 126 -19.49 0.88 12.16
C ARG A 126 -19.85 -0.49 11.60
N GLY A 127 -21.14 -0.73 11.29
CA GLY A 127 -21.60 -1.97 10.68
C GLY A 127 -20.93 -2.23 9.33
N TRP A 128 -20.91 -1.21 8.47
CA TRP A 128 -20.23 -1.19 7.18
C TRP A 128 -18.74 -1.57 7.30
N LEU A 129 -18.03 -0.99 8.28
CA LEU A 129 -16.61 -1.31 8.48
C LEU A 129 -16.43 -2.74 8.98
N ASP A 130 -17.27 -3.21 9.91
CA ASP A 130 -17.18 -4.59 10.40
C ASP A 130 -17.43 -5.60 9.27
N GLU A 131 -18.42 -5.37 8.40
CA GLU A 131 -18.70 -6.22 7.23
C GLU A 131 -17.54 -6.22 6.22
N LEU A 132 -16.97 -5.04 5.94
CA LEU A 132 -15.79 -4.90 5.10
C LEU A 132 -14.61 -5.70 5.67
N LEU A 133 -14.33 -5.54 6.97
CA LEU A 133 -13.18 -6.20 7.61
C LEU A 133 -13.34 -7.72 7.61
N VAL A 134 -14.54 -8.23 7.86
CA VAL A 134 -14.85 -9.67 7.85
C VAL A 134 -14.72 -10.26 6.46
N SER A 135 -15.37 -9.65 5.46
CA SER A 135 -15.37 -10.16 4.09
C SER A 135 -14.00 -10.07 3.42
N ALA A 136 -13.21 -9.03 3.71
CA ALA A 136 -11.86 -8.87 3.21
C ALA A 136 -10.92 -10.01 3.62
N VAL A 137 -11.08 -10.60 4.82
CA VAL A 137 -10.29 -11.77 5.25
C VAL A 137 -10.48 -12.92 4.27
N GLY A 138 -11.72 -13.36 4.08
CA GLY A 138 -12.05 -14.47 3.18
C GLY A 138 -11.63 -14.19 1.73
N ALA A 139 -11.80 -12.94 1.27
CA ALA A 139 -11.39 -12.53 -0.06
C ALA A 139 -9.87 -12.62 -0.30
N CYS A 140 -9.06 -12.49 0.76
CA CYS A 140 -7.60 -12.54 0.68
C CYS A 140 -7.00 -13.92 1.01
N GLU A 141 -7.80 -14.91 1.40
CA GLU A 141 -7.28 -16.24 1.75
C GLU A 141 -6.56 -16.94 0.59
N GLY A 142 -5.41 -17.54 0.94
CA GLY A 142 -4.53 -18.24 0.00
C GLY A 142 -3.76 -17.35 -0.96
N SER A 143 -3.69 -16.03 -0.71
CA SER A 143 -2.86 -15.12 -1.51
C SER A 143 -1.39 -15.28 -1.15
N ASP A 144 -0.51 -15.18 -2.15
CA ASP A 144 0.95 -15.14 -1.97
C ASP A 144 1.46 -13.70 -1.85
N LEU A 145 0.70 -12.72 -2.32
CA LEU A 145 1.01 -11.29 -2.28
C LEU A 145 -0.30 -10.48 -2.28
N LEU A 146 -0.32 -9.38 -1.51
CA LEU A 146 -1.46 -8.47 -1.43
C LEU A 146 -1.09 -7.07 -1.93
N ILE A 147 -1.90 -6.54 -2.84
CA ILE A 147 -1.85 -5.14 -3.29
C ILE A 147 -3.16 -4.50 -2.87
N GLU A 148 -3.11 -3.40 -2.12
CA GLU A 148 -4.32 -2.79 -1.55
C GLU A 148 -4.42 -1.30 -1.90
N SER A 149 -5.64 -0.85 -2.17
CA SER A 149 -5.98 0.57 -2.05
C SER A 149 -6.04 0.94 -0.58
N PRO A 150 -5.33 1.98 -0.11
CA PRO A 150 -5.37 2.37 1.30
C PRO A 150 -6.78 2.74 1.81
N SER A 151 -7.73 3.01 0.90
CA SER A 151 -9.14 3.21 1.25
C SER A 151 -9.80 1.96 1.84
N ALA A 152 -9.32 0.76 1.52
CA ALA A 152 -9.89 -0.51 2.00
C ALA A 152 -9.54 -0.84 3.46
N MET A 153 -8.56 -0.15 4.07
CA MET A 153 -8.19 -0.22 5.50
C MET A 153 -7.70 -1.58 6.05
N ALA A 154 -8.08 -2.70 5.44
CA ALA A 154 -7.93 -4.04 6.01
C ALA A 154 -6.59 -4.71 5.63
N GLY A 155 -6.06 -4.39 4.45
CA GLY A 155 -5.05 -5.21 3.78
C GLY A 155 -3.73 -5.31 4.54
N ILE A 156 -3.25 -4.24 5.14
CA ILE A 156 -2.00 -4.27 5.94
C ILE A 156 -2.10 -5.24 7.13
N HIS A 157 -3.28 -5.37 7.73
CA HIS A 157 -3.52 -6.28 8.86
C HIS A 157 -3.70 -7.73 8.40
N ILE A 158 -4.37 -7.92 7.26
CA ILE A 158 -4.53 -9.24 6.64
C ILE A 158 -3.18 -9.78 6.19
N ALA A 159 -2.33 -8.94 5.57
CA ALA A 159 -1.00 -9.33 5.15
C ALA A 159 -0.11 -9.71 6.35
N GLU A 160 -0.21 -8.99 7.48
CA GLU A 160 0.45 -9.35 8.74
C GLU A 160 -0.01 -10.73 9.23
N LYS A 161 -1.32 -11.02 9.17
CA LYS A 161 -1.88 -12.33 9.56
C LYS A 161 -1.38 -13.45 8.65
N LEU A 162 -1.38 -13.24 7.35
CA LEU A 162 -0.99 -14.24 6.36
C LEU A 162 0.54 -14.39 6.24
N GLY A 163 1.32 -13.43 6.72
CA GLY A 163 2.77 -13.43 6.60
C GLY A 163 3.26 -13.23 5.17
N ILE A 164 2.53 -12.45 4.36
CA ILE A 164 2.80 -12.26 2.93
C ILE A 164 3.28 -10.84 2.59
N PRO A 165 4.02 -10.65 1.48
CA PRO A 165 4.37 -9.33 0.96
C PRO A 165 3.13 -8.46 0.71
N TYR A 166 3.26 -7.18 1.04
CA TYR A 166 2.18 -6.19 0.97
C TYR A 166 2.63 -4.91 0.29
N PHE A 167 1.82 -4.46 -0.67
CA PHE A 167 2.01 -3.22 -1.41
C PHE A 167 0.74 -2.39 -1.33
N ARG A 168 0.92 -1.07 -1.38
CA ARG A 168 -0.20 -0.15 -1.62
C ARG A 168 -0.21 0.27 -3.07
N ALA A 169 -1.39 0.42 -3.65
CA ALA A 169 -1.55 1.02 -4.96
C ALA A 169 -2.71 2.02 -4.92
N PHE A 170 -2.57 3.19 -5.54
CA PHE A 170 -3.67 4.14 -5.55
C PHE A 170 -3.64 5.15 -6.71
N THR A 171 -4.79 5.75 -6.98
CA THR A 171 -5.03 6.71 -8.06
C THR A 171 -4.94 8.16 -7.61
N MET A 172 -4.86 8.42 -6.30
CA MET A 172 -4.64 9.75 -5.75
C MET A 172 -3.42 9.80 -4.84
N PRO A 173 -2.78 10.97 -4.67
CA PRO A 173 -1.59 11.07 -3.84
C PRO A 173 -1.89 10.80 -2.36
N TRP A 174 -1.19 9.81 -1.79
CA TRP A 174 -1.43 9.33 -0.42
C TRP A 174 -0.18 9.31 0.45
N THR A 175 1.00 9.37 -0.18
CA THR A 175 2.29 9.39 0.51
C THR A 175 2.66 10.82 0.88
N ARG A 176 3.19 10.98 2.09
CA ARG A 176 3.64 12.27 2.64
C ARG A 176 4.58 12.97 1.68
N THR A 177 4.23 14.20 1.28
CA THR A 177 5.06 15.04 0.42
C THR A 177 4.89 16.52 0.77
N ARG A 178 5.85 17.33 0.33
CA ARG A 178 5.81 18.80 0.42
C ARG A 178 5.23 19.44 -0.85
N ALA A 179 5.03 18.68 -1.92
CA ALA A 179 4.63 19.21 -3.23
C ALA A 179 3.17 19.68 -3.27
N TYR A 180 2.27 18.93 -2.67
CA TYR A 180 0.82 19.18 -2.62
C TYR A 180 0.25 18.63 -1.31
N PRO A 181 -0.90 19.15 -0.83
CA PRO A 181 -1.54 18.66 0.39
C PRO A 181 -2.26 17.33 0.16
N HIS A 182 -2.67 16.68 1.25
CA HIS A 182 -3.52 15.49 1.23
C HIS A 182 -4.82 15.79 0.49
N ALA A 183 -5.30 14.84 -0.33
CA ALA A 183 -6.48 15.03 -1.20
C ALA A 183 -7.75 15.45 -0.43
N PHE A 184 -7.91 14.98 0.80
CA PHE A 184 -9.04 15.33 1.69
C PHE A 184 -8.84 16.60 2.54
N ILE A 185 -7.68 17.26 2.46
CA ILE A 185 -7.36 18.48 3.22
C ILE A 185 -6.76 19.50 2.24
N MET A 186 -7.51 19.80 1.18
CA MET A 186 -7.11 20.78 0.17
C MET A 186 -7.53 22.19 0.62
N PRO A 187 -6.59 23.12 0.85
CA PRO A 187 -6.90 24.50 1.19
C PRO A 187 -7.37 25.26 -0.06
N GLU A 188 -8.15 26.33 0.13
CA GLU A 188 -8.58 27.22 -0.96
C GLU A 188 -7.39 27.94 -1.64
N HIS A 189 -6.30 28.13 -0.89
CA HIS A 189 -5.09 28.80 -1.36
C HIS A 189 -3.84 27.97 -1.04
N LYS A 190 -2.76 28.15 -1.81
CA LYS A 190 -1.50 27.42 -1.59
C LYS A 190 -0.84 27.84 -0.28
N MET A 191 -0.68 26.91 0.66
CA MET A 191 -0.17 27.15 2.03
C MET A 191 1.30 26.75 2.24
N GLY A 192 2.01 26.37 1.17
CA GLY A 192 3.44 26.01 1.20
C GLY A 192 3.75 24.56 1.63
N GLY A 193 4.99 24.14 1.44
CA GLY A 193 5.36 22.72 1.54
C GLY A 193 5.33 22.12 2.95
N ALA A 194 5.51 22.93 4.00
CA ALA A 194 5.40 22.44 5.39
C ALA A 194 3.94 22.13 5.76
N TYR A 195 3.01 22.99 5.33
CA TYR A 195 1.58 22.74 5.48
C TYR A 195 1.17 21.47 4.75
N ASN A 196 1.59 21.33 3.48
CA ASN A 196 1.33 20.14 2.67
C ASN A 196 1.72 18.86 3.42
N TYR A 197 2.95 18.79 3.94
CA TYR A 197 3.42 17.63 4.69
C TYR A 197 2.60 17.37 5.97
N MET A 198 2.24 18.43 6.69
CA MET A 198 1.43 18.32 7.91
C MET A 198 0.03 17.77 7.64
N THR A 199 -0.58 18.10 6.49
CA THR A 199 -1.92 17.58 6.15
C THR A 199 -1.96 16.05 6.09
N TYR A 200 -0.90 15.39 5.61
CA TYR A 200 -0.83 13.93 5.62
C TYR A 200 -0.75 13.35 7.04
N ILE A 201 0.04 13.98 7.92
CA ILE A 201 0.15 13.54 9.31
C ILE A 201 -1.19 13.70 10.02
N MET A 202 -1.87 14.83 9.82
CA MET A 202 -3.20 15.09 10.36
C MET A 202 -4.21 14.05 9.88
N PHE A 203 -4.23 13.79 8.56
CA PHE A 203 -5.11 12.80 7.97
C PHE A 203 -4.85 11.40 8.53
N ASP A 204 -3.60 10.92 8.53
CA ASP A 204 -3.23 9.60 9.05
C ASP A 204 -3.70 9.40 10.50
N ASN A 205 -3.51 10.42 11.36
CA ASN A 205 -3.88 10.35 12.77
C ASN A 205 -5.40 10.38 12.96
N LEU A 206 -6.11 11.26 12.26
CA LEU A 206 -7.56 11.36 12.36
C LEU A 206 -8.23 10.09 11.83
N PHE A 207 -7.78 9.62 10.67
CA PHE A 207 -8.27 8.42 10.01
C PHE A 207 -8.05 7.19 10.89
N TRP A 208 -6.83 6.98 11.41
CA TRP A 208 -6.56 5.88 12.34
C TRP A 208 -7.38 5.98 13.62
N LYS A 209 -7.49 7.16 14.24
CA LYS A 209 -8.26 7.33 15.48
C LYS A 209 -9.73 6.97 15.27
N ALA A 210 -10.32 7.28 14.12
CA ALA A 210 -11.70 6.95 13.79
C ALA A 210 -11.97 5.44 13.75
N ILE A 211 -11.04 4.64 13.20
CA ILE A 211 -11.26 3.20 12.97
C ILE A 211 -10.56 2.28 13.98
N SER A 212 -9.56 2.79 14.71
CA SER A 212 -8.62 2.00 15.51
C SER A 212 -9.27 1.04 16.51
N HIS A 213 -10.35 1.44 17.17
CA HIS A 213 -11.03 0.58 18.13
C HIS A 213 -11.66 -0.65 17.46
N GLN A 214 -12.36 -0.45 16.34
CA GLN A 214 -13.02 -1.53 15.60
C GLN A 214 -11.98 -2.45 14.95
N VAL A 215 -10.96 -1.86 14.32
CA VAL A 215 -9.84 -2.60 13.72
C VAL A 215 -9.11 -3.41 14.79
N ASN A 216 -8.78 -2.85 15.95
CA ASN A 216 -8.10 -3.60 17.00
C ASN A 216 -8.98 -4.71 17.58
N ARG A 217 -10.28 -4.47 17.80
CA ARG A 217 -11.22 -5.52 18.21
C ARG A 217 -11.24 -6.67 17.19
N TRP A 218 -11.37 -6.36 15.91
CA TRP A 218 -11.33 -7.34 14.82
C TRP A 218 -9.99 -8.09 14.75
N ARG A 219 -8.86 -7.38 14.91
CA ARG A 219 -7.51 -7.99 14.96
C ARG A 219 -7.41 -9.05 16.06
N ASN A 220 -7.86 -8.76 17.29
CA ASN A 220 -7.78 -9.72 18.38
C ASN A 220 -8.74 -10.91 18.17
N ASN A 221 -9.99 -10.64 17.79
CA ASN A 221 -11.04 -11.64 17.78
C ASN A 221 -11.00 -12.55 16.54
N MET A 222 -10.59 -12.02 15.39
CA MET A 222 -10.67 -12.73 14.11
C MET A 222 -9.29 -13.05 13.53
N LEU A 223 -8.36 -12.09 13.55
CA LEU A 223 -7.00 -12.36 13.06
C LEU A 223 -6.13 -13.07 14.12
N GLY A 224 -6.48 -13.00 15.40
CA GLY A 224 -5.62 -13.47 16.50
C GLY A 224 -4.30 -12.68 16.58
N LEU A 225 -4.33 -11.41 16.16
CA LEU A 225 -3.21 -10.48 16.23
C LEU A 225 -3.42 -9.49 17.39
N PRO A 226 -2.35 -9.06 18.07
CA PRO A 226 -2.47 -8.06 19.13
C PRO A 226 -2.88 -6.69 18.58
N ASN A 227 -3.30 -5.82 19.49
CA ASN A 227 -3.52 -4.40 19.21
C ASN A 227 -2.31 -3.76 18.52
N THR A 228 -2.62 -2.95 17.50
CA THR A 228 -1.63 -2.14 16.80
C THR A 228 -1.88 -0.63 16.99
N SER A 229 -0.92 0.16 16.55
CA SER A 229 -0.96 1.61 16.51
C SER A 229 -0.41 2.09 15.17
N LEU A 230 -0.67 3.35 14.81
CA LEU A 230 -0.12 3.95 13.59
C LEU A 230 1.41 3.85 13.52
N GLU A 231 2.09 4.00 14.67
CA GLU A 231 3.55 3.88 14.77
C GLU A 231 4.03 2.45 14.49
N LYS A 232 3.40 1.44 15.12
CA LYS A 232 3.75 0.02 14.91
C LYS A 232 3.49 -0.42 13.48
N MET A 233 2.38 0.05 12.91
CA MET A 233 1.97 -0.26 11.55
C MET A 233 2.89 0.39 10.51
N ALA A 234 3.48 1.55 10.84
CA ALA A 234 4.40 2.31 9.99
C ALA A 234 3.95 2.38 8.51
N PRO A 235 2.70 2.81 8.20
CA PRO A 235 2.13 2.73 6.85
C PRO A 235 2.93 3.51 5.80
N ASN A 236 3.71 4.51 6.22
CA ASN A 236 4.60 5.29 5.36
C ASN A 236 5.84 4.52 4.89
N LYS A 237 6.14 3.35 5.45
CA LYS A 237 7.24 2.47 5.02
C LYS A 237 6.79 1.41 4.02
N VAL A 238 5.49 1.28 3.79
CA VAL A 238 4.95 0.32 2.82
C VAL A 238 5.26 0.80 1.40
N PRO A 239 5.81 -0.06 0.52
CA PRO A 239 6.00 0.29 -0.89
C PRO A 239 4.68 0.69 -1.55
N PHE A 240 4.71 1.81 -2.29
CA PHE A 240 3.51 2.42 -2.86
C PHE A 240 3.63 2.55 -4.39
N ILE A 241 2.65 2.01 -5.10
CA ILE A 241 2.52 2.06 -6.55
C ILE A 241 1.49 3.12 -6.92
N TYR A 242 1.85 4.06 -7.79
CA TYR A 242 0.91 5.08 -8.27
C TYR A 242 0.51 4.80 -9.72
N ASN A 243 -0.80 4.84 -9.97
CA ASN A 243 -1.39 4.55 -11.29
C ASN A 243 -1.51 5.81 -12.17
N PHE A 244 -0.70 6.84 -11.91
CA PHE A 244 -0.66 8.09 -12.69
C PHE A 244 0.77 8.41 -13.13
N SER A 245 0.87 9.13 -14.26
CA SER A 245 2.16 9.51 -14.83
C SER A 245 2.86 10.56 -13.97
N PRO A 246 4.19 10.45 -13.75
CA PRO A 246 4.98 11.46 -13.05
C PRO A 246 4.99 12.83 -13.78
N MET A 247 4.60 12.86 -15.06
CA MET A 247 4.44 14.10 -15.83
C MET A 247 3.15 14.86 -15.47
N VAL A 248 2.13 14.16 -14.94
CA VAL A 248 0.83 14.75 -14.58
C VAL A 248 0.81 15.15 -13.10
N VAL A 249 1.38 14.31 -12.24
CA VAL A 249 1.49 14.56 -10.81
C VAL A 249 2.95 14.38 -10.43
N ALA A 250 3.55 15.41 -9.84
CA ALA A 250 4.92 15.32 -9.35
C ALA A 250 5.04 14.13 -8.39
N PRO A 251 6.01 13.22 -8.57
CA PRO A 251 6.13 12.06 -7.71
C PRO A 251 6.32 12.49 -6.25
N PRO A 252 5.67 11.82 -5.29
CA PRO A 252 5.73 12.22 -3.89
C PRO A 252 7.13 12.02 -3.28
N TRP A 253 7.96 11.18 -3.89
CA TRP A 253 9.39 11.09 -3.61
C TRP A 253 10.17 12.04 -4.53
N ILE A 254 10.99 12.91 -3.93
CA ILE A 254 12.02 13.65 -4.67
C ILE A 254 13.13 12.64 -4.97
N SER A 255 12.98 11.82 -6.01
CA SER A 255 14.15 11.32 -6.73
C SER A 255 14.15 12.01 -8.09
N ARG A 256 15.22 12.75 -8.35
CA ARG A 256 15.57 13.23 -9.69
C ARG A 256 15.92 12.01 -10.54
N ILE A 257 14.93 11.23 -10.95
CA ILE A 257 15.12 10.27 -12.02
C ILE A 257 14.81 11.04 -13.30
N GLY A 258 15.89 11.29 -14.05
CA GLY A 258 15.84 12.03 -15.31
C GLY A 258 14.79 11.43 -16.24
N SER A 259 14.08 12.33 -16.90
CA SER A 259 13.36 12.08 -18.15
C SER A 259 14.23 11.25 -19.09
N VAL A 260 13.68 10.11 -19.53
CA VAL A 260 14.01 9.55 -20.85
C VAL A 260 12.89 9.93 -21.78
#